data_AF-B9X990-F1
#
_entry.id   AF-B9X990-F1
#
_cell.length_a   1.000
_cell.length_b   1.000
_cell.length_c   1.000
_cell.angle_alpha   90.00
_cell.angle_beta   90.00
_cell.angle_gamma   90.00
#
_symmetry.space_group_name_H-M   'P 1'
#
loop_
_entity.id
_entity.type
_entity.pdbx_description
1 polymer ?
#
loop_
_entity_poly.entity_id
_entity_poly.type
_entity_poly.pdbx_seq_one_letter_code
_entity_poly.pdbx_strand_id
1 'polypeptide(L)'
;MKPALPNIASVTEEQIYNEFIRLGMEQLIAQDLSKRYYHNELTYRDLENLEKQFGIKFDNLVSKIDSVEKNLDTKIDSVKSELNTKIDGLETKIDSVKNELNTKIDFVEKNLNTKIDGLKNEFNAKIDGLNTKIDTVEKNLRKDMSNLAQNLKQNLDEKLKIHEKFLLEKLNISNRLIIIITIIIAPIAISSIANIITSIINGFSK
;
A
#
# COMPACT_ATOMS: atom_id res chain seq x y z
N MET A 1 -78.54 35.70 -47.50
CA MET A 1 -79.22 35.43 -48.79
C MET A 1 -78.64 34.14 -49.37
N LYS A 2 -79.43 33.05 -49.38
CA LYS A 2 -79.04 31.80 -50.05
C LYS A 2 -79.17 32.03 -51.56
N PRO A 3 -78.17 31.74 -52.41
CA PRO A 3 -78.34 31.86 -53.84
C PRO A 3 -79.41 30.86 -54.28
N ALA A 4 -80.42 31.33 -55.02
CA ALA A 4 -81.41 30.47 -55.65
C ALA A 4 -80.68 29.61 -56.69
N LEU A 5 -80.65 28.29 -56.46
CA LEU A 5 -80.17 27.34 -57.46
C LEU A 5 -81.06 27.48 -58.71
N PRO A 6 -80.48 27.54 -59.92
CA PRO A 6 -81.29 27.56 -61.14
C PRO A 6 -82.22 26.34 -61.14
N ASN A 7 -83.47 26.51 -61.57
CA ASN A 7 -84.36 25.39 -61.86
C ASN A 7 -83.83 24.67 -63.09
N ILE A 8 -82.85 23.78 -62.89
CA ILE A 8 -82.35 22.86 -63.90
C ILE A 8 -83.50 21.88 -64.10
N ALA A 9 -84.19 21.93 -65.25
CA ALA A 9 -85.17 20.91 -65.59
C ALA A 9 -84.50 19.53 -65.41
N SER A 10 -84.99 18.75 -64.44
CA SER A 10 -84.42 17.44 -64.15
C SER A 10 -84.62 16.56 -65.38
N VAL A 11 -83.54 16.26 -66.09
CA VAL A 11 -83.57 15.35 -67.25
C VAL A 11 -84.09 14.01 -66.76
N THR A 12 -85.18 13.50 -67.34
CA THR A 12 -85.78 12.20 -66.95
C THR A 12 -85.04 11.02 -67.58
N GLU A 13 -85.16 9.83 -67.01
CA GLU A 13 -84.63 8.58 -67.60
C GLU A 13 -85.10 8.40 -69.05
N GLU A 14 -86.37 8.68 -69.33
CA GLU A 14 -86.97 8.61 -70.67
C GLU A 14 -86.37 9.62 -71.65
N GLN A 15 -86.04 10.84 -71.19
CA GLN A 15 -85.34 11.84 -72.01
C GLN A 15 -83.93 11.38 -72.36
N ILE A 16 -83.22 10.74 -71.43
CA ILE A 16 -81.87 10.18 -71.67
C ILE A 16 -81.97 8.99 -72.65
N TYR A 17 -82.95 8.10 -72.45
CA TYR A 17 -83.22 6.98 -73.35
C TYR A 17 -83.50 7.42 -74.78
N ASN A 18 -84.44 8.36 -74.96
CA ASN A 18 -84.81 8.85 -76.29
C ASN A 18 -83.63 9.52 -77.01
N GLU A 19 -82.77 10.21 -76.27
CA GLU A 19 -81.54 10.81 -76.83
C GLU A 19 -80.54 9.73 -77.27
N PHE A 20 -80.37 8.65 -76.52
CA PHE A 20 -79.53 7.51 -76.94
C PHE A 20 -80.06 6.82 -78.19
N ILE A 21 -81.38 6.62 -78.29
CA ILE A 21 -82.02 6.10 -79.51
C ILE A 21 -81.79 7.05 -80.69
N ARG A 22 -81.95 8.37 -80.49
CA ARG A 22 -81.71 9.39 -81.51
C ARG A 22 -80.27 9.37 -82.04
N LEU A 23 -79.30 9.04 -81.19
CA LEU A 23 -77.89 8.90 -81.54
C LEU A 23 -77.55 7.55 -82.21
N GLY A 24 -78.55 6.69 -82.44
CA GLY A 24 -78.38 5.41 -83.14
C GLY A 24 -77.96 4.24 -82.26
N MET A 25 -78.15 4.34 -80.94
CA MET A 25 -77.86 3.25 -80.02
C MET A 25 -78.93 2.15 -80.11
N GLU A 26 -78.52 0.89 -79.97
CA GLU A 26 -79.44 -0.25 -79.95
C GLU A 26 -80.40 -0.15 -78.76
N GLN A 27 -81.65 -0.60 -78.94
CA GLN A 27 -82.75 -0.30 -78.02
C GLN A 27 -82.54 -0.85 -76.61
N LEU A 28 -82.06 -2.09 -76.47
CA LEU A 28 -81.77 -2.70 -75.17
C LEU A 28 -80.56 -2.03 -74.50
N ILE A 29 -79.54 -1.66 -75.29
CA ILE A 29 -78.36 -0.94 -74.79
C ILE A 29 -78.74 0.47 -74.30
N ALA A 30 -79.56 1.20 -75.05
CA ALA A 30 -80.05 2.52 -74.67
C ALA A 30 -80.91 2.47 -73.39
N GLN A 31 -81.72 1.43 -73.25
CA GLN A 31 -82.55 1.22 -72.06
C GLN A 31 -81.71 0.91 -70.82
N ASP A 32 -80.68 0.07 -70.94
CA ASP A 32 -79.75 -0.23 -69.84
C ASP A 32 -78.91 1.00 -69.45
N LEU A 33 -78.35 1.73 -70.41
CA LEU A 33 -77.49 2.88 -70.13
C LEU A 33 -78.25 4.10 -69.60
N SER A 34 -79.45 4.38 -70.10
CA SER A 34 -80.25 5.51 -69.61
C SER A 34 -80.62 5.34 -68.15
N LYS A 35 -81.02 4.14 -67.75
CA LYS A 35 -81.28 3.79 -66.35
C LYS A 35 -80.03 3.94 -65.47
N ARG A 36 -78.89 3.40 -65.91
CA ARG A 36 -77.60 3.51 -65.18
C ARG A 36 -77.13 4.95 -65.04
N TYR A 37 -77.32 5.77 -66.07
CA TYR A 37 -76.92 7.18 -66.09
C TYR A 37 -77.85 8.03 -65.24
N TYR A 38 -79.17 7.84 -65.35
CA TYR A 38 -80.17 8.56 -64.55
C TYR A 38 -80.01 8.26 -63.05
N HIS A 39 -79.72 7.02 -62.68
CA HIS A 39 -79.52 6.61 -61.29
C HIS A 39 -78.06 6.70 -60.79
N ASN A 40 -77.13 7.19 -61.61
CA ASN A 40 -75.70 7.27 -61.31
C ASN A 40 -75.06 5.93 -60.86
N GLU A 41 -75.61 4.79 -61.30
CA GLU A 41 -75.17 3.45 -60.87
C GLU A 41 -73.71 3.15 -61.24
N LEU A 42 -73.24 3.72 -62.35
CA LEU A 42 -71.83 3.64 -62.79
C LEU A 42 -70.90 4.39 -61.82
N THR A 43 -71.29 5.59 -61.38
CA THR A 43 -70.48 6.45 -60.49
C THR A 43 -70.37 5.89 -59.07
N TYR A 44 -71.45 5.33 -58.52
CA TYR A 44 -71.41 4.69 -57.19
C TYR A 44 -70.48 3.47 -57.17
N ARG A 45 -70.45 2.69 -58.25
CA ARG A 45 -69.57 1.53 -58.37
C ARG A 45 -68.09 1.91 -58.38
N ASP A 46 -67.74 3.00 -59.05
CA ASP A 46 -66.35 3.51 -59.04
C ASP A 46 -65.92 4.00 -57.66
N LEU A 47 -66.83 4.67 -56.92
CA LEU A 47 -66.57 5.09 -55.54
C LEU A 47 -66.41 3.89 -54.60
N GLU A 48 -67.26 2.87 -54.72
CA GLU A 48 -67.15 1.63 -53.94
C GLU A 48 -65.82 0.90 -54.23
N ASN A 49 -65.40 0.86 -55.49
CA ASN A 49 -64.11 0.28 -55.89
C ASN A 49 -62.94 1.07 -55.29
N LEU A 50 -63.02 2.41 -55.30
CA LEU A 50 -62.00 3.28 -54.73
C LEU A 50 -61.91 3.11 -53.21
N GLU A 51 -63.05 3.06 -52.52
CA GLU A 51 -63.14 2.78 -51.08
C GLU A 51 -62.48 1.44 -50.74
N LYS A 52 -62.82 0.36 -51.46
CA LYS A 52 -62.19 -0.96 -51.28
C LYS A 52 -60.68 -0.91 -51.49
N GLN A 53 -60.21 -0.22 -52.55
CA GLN A 53 -58.77 -0.10 -52.80
C GLN A 53 -58.05 0.71 -51.71
N PHE A 54 -58.67 1.76 -51.18
CA PHE A 54 -58.12 2.51 -50.04
C PHE A 54 -58.09 1.68 -48.78
N GLY A 55 -59.15 0.92 -48.47
CA GLY A 55 -59.18 -0.01 -47.33
C GLY A 55 -58.03 -1.01 -47.40
N ILE A 56 -57.87 -1.69 -48.55
CA ILE A 56 -56.77 -2.65 -48.75
C ILE A 56 -55.39 -1.99 -48.58
N LYS A 57 -55.18 -0.79 -49.12
CA LYS A 57 -53.91 -0.06 -48.97
C LYS A 57 -53.66 0.38 -47.53
N PHE A 58 -54.71 0.78 -46.81
CA PHE A 58 -54.64 1.18 -45.41
C PHE A 58 -54.30 -0.01 -44.53
N ASP A 59 -54.98 -1.15 -44.69
CA ASP A 59 -54.70 -2.37 -43.95
C ASP A 59 -53.27 -2.88 -44.18
N ASN A 60 -52.77 -2.76 -45.42
CA ASN A 60 -51.38 -3.09 -45.75
C ASN A 60 -50.39 -2.14 -45.06
N LEU A 61 -50.70 -0.85 -44.99
CA LEU A 61 -49.86 0.12 -44.29
C LEU A 61 -49.83 -0.16 -42.78
N VAL A 62 -50.98 -0.41 -42.16
CA VAL A 62 -51.08 -0.80 -40.74
C VAL A 62 -50.25 -2.07 -40.48
N SER A 63 -50.43 -3.11 -41.30
CA SER A 63 -49.67 -4.35 -41.17
C SER A 63 -48.14 -4.15 -41.30
N LYS A 64 -47.70 -3.23 -42.16
CA LYS A 64 -46.28 -2.87 -42.29
C LYS A 64 -45.77 -2.12 -41.08
N ILE A 65 -46.56 -1.21 -40.51
CA ILE A 65 -46.22 -0.48 -39.30
C ILE A 65 -46.07 -1.45 -38.13
N ASP A 66 -47.05 -2.32 -37.91
CA ASP A 66 -47.03 -3.34 -36.84
C ASP A 66 -45.80 -4.26 -36.97
N SER A 67 -45.47 -4.65 -38.21
CA SER A 67 -44.27 -5.45 -38.48
C SER A 67 -42.98 -4.71 -38.16
N VAL A 68 -42.89 -3.41 -38.50
CA VAL A 68 -41.73 -2.58 -38.17
C VAL A 68 -41.61 -2.40 -36.65
N GLU A 69 -42.71 -2.11 -35.96
CA GLU A 69 -42.74 -1.96 -34.49
C GLU A 69 -42.24 -3.23 -33.80
N LYS A 70 -42.80 -4.39 -34.16
CA LYS A 70 -42.36 -5.68 -33.61
C LYS A 70 -40.87 -5.97 -33.87
N ASN A 71 -40.38 -5.63 -35.06
CA ASN A 71 -38.96 -5.80 -35.40
C ASN A 71 -38.06 -4.85 -34.59
N LEU A 72 -38.51 -3.62 -34.31
CA LEU A 72 -37.78 -2.68 -33.48
C LEU A 72 -37.75 -3.13 -32.03
N ASP A 73 -38.88 -3.57 -31.45
CA ASP A 73 -38.94 -4.12 -30.09
C ASP A 73 -37.98 -5.29 -29.93
N THR A 74 -38.00 -6.24 -30.88
CA THR A 74 -37.08 -7.39 -30.87
C THR A 74 -35.62 -6.95 -30.90
N LYS A 75 -35.28 -5.93 -31.70
CA LYS A 75 -33.91 -5.39 -31.76
C LYS A 75 -33.52 -4.68 -30.47
N ILE A 76 -34.42 -3.91 -29.88
CA ILE A 76 -34.20 -3.21 -28.61
C ILE A 76 -33.93 -4.21 -27.49
N ASP A 77 -34.75 -5.26 -27.38
CA ASP A 77 -34.56 -6.33 -26.40
C ASP A 77 -33.24 -7.08 -26.60
N SER A 78 -32.86 -7.36 -27.86
CA SER A 78 -31.56 -7.97 -28.18
C SER A 78 -30.40 -7.10 -27.71
N VAL A 79 -30.42 -5.79 -28.04
CA VAL A 79 -29.37 -4.84 -27.64
C VAL A 79 -29.30 -4.71 -26.11
N LYS A 80 -30.46 -4.64 -25.44
CA LYS A 80 -30.52 -4.58 -23.97
C LYS A 80 -29.91 -5.82 -23.34
N SER A 81 -30.20 -7.01 -23.87
CA SER A 81 -29.64 -8.27 -23.40
C SER A 81 -28.11 -8.34 -23.59
N GLU A 82 -27.63 -7.93 -24.76
CA GLU A 82 -26.19 -7.86 -25.04
C GLU A 82 -25.46 -6.87 -24.12
N LEU A 83 -26.05 -5.70 -23.86
CA LEU A 83 -25.49 -4.71 -22.95
C LEU A 83 -25.44 -5.22 -21.52
N ASN A 84 -26.50 -5.85 -21.02
CA ASN A 84 -26.51 -6.46 -19.69
C ASN A 84 -25.41 -7.53 -19.56
N THR A 85 -25.30 -8.42 -20.55
CA THR A 85 -24.25 -9.45 -20.57
C THR A 85 -22.84 -8.84 -20.54
N LYS A 86 -22.62 -7.73 -21.26
CA LYS A 86 -21.34 -7.00 -21.23
C LYS A 86 -21.08 -6.35 -19.88
N ILE A 87 -22.11 -5.80 -19.23
CA ILE A 87 -22.01 -5.21 -17.88
C ILE A 87 -21.62 -6.29 -16.87
N ASP A 88 -22.34 -7.41 -16.84
CA ASP A 88 -22.04 -8.54 -15.94
C ASP A 88 -20.61 -9.07 -16.15
N GLY A 89 -20.17 -9.12 -17.42
CA GLY A 89 -18.80 -9.48 -17.77
C GLY A 89 -17.74 -8.47 -17.30
N LEU A 90 -18.07 -7.18 -17.27
CA LEU A 90 -17.20 -6.14 -16.71
C LEU A 90 -17.15 -6.21 -15.18
N GLU A 91 -18.28 -6.42 -14.51
CA GLU A 91 -18.34 -6.61 -13.06
C GLU A 91 -17.47 -7.79 -12.62
N THR A 92 -17.59 -8.92 -13.30
CA THR A 92 -16.76 -10.11 -13.05
C THR A 92 -15.27 -9.82 -13.23
N LYS A 93 -14.89 -9.04 -14.26
CA LYS A 93 -13.48 -8.64 -14.47
C LYS A 93 -12.98 -7.70 -13.38
N ILE A 94 -13.81 -6.76 -12.93
CA ILE A 94 -13.49 -5.83 -11.84
C ILE A 94 -13.23 -6.62 -10.55
N ASP A 95 -14.10 -7.57 -10.22
CA ASP A 95 -13.93 -8.42 -9.03
C ASP A 95 -12.67 -9.28 -9.10
N SER A 96 -12.37 -9.84 -10.28
CA SER A 96 -11.13 -10.60 -10.50
C SER A 96 -9.88 -9.74 -10.27
N VAL A 97 -9.83 -8.54 -10.85
CA VAL A 97 -8.71 -7.59 -10.67
C VAL A 97 -8.59 -7.16 -9.21
N LYS A 98 -9.70 -6.90 -8.52
CA LYS A 98 -9.71 -6.54 -7.09
C LYS A 98 -9.11 -7.66 -6.24
N ASN A 99 -9.48 -8.92 -6.51
CA ASN A 99 -8.95 -10.07 -5.79
C ASN A 99 -7.46 -10.31 -6.06
N GLU A 100 -7.01 -10.12 -7.30
CA GLU A 100 -5.59 -10.19 -7.66
C GLU A 100 -4.78 -9.11 -6.94
N LEU A 101 -5.29 -7.88 -6.90
CA LEU A 101 -4.66 -6.77 -6.19
C LEU A 101 -4.56 -7.03 -4.68
N ASN A 102 -5.64 -7.48 -4.04
CA ASN A 102 -5.61 -7.84 -2.62
C ASN A 102 -4.55 -8.92 -2.35
N THR A 103 -4.51 -9.97 -3.18
CA THR A 103 -3.51 -11.05 -3.05
C THR A 103 -2.07 -10.51 -3.17
N LYS A 104 -1.82 -9.58 -4.10
CA LYS A 104 -0.50 -8.95 -4.26
C LYS A 104 -0.14 -8.07 -3.06
N ILE A 105 -1.10 -7.34 -2.51
CA ILE A 105 -0.91 -6.52 -1.31
C ILE A 105 -0.52 -7.40 -0.12
N ASP A 106 -1.28 -8.46 0.16
CA ASP A 106 -1.00 -9.41 1.25
C ASP A 106 0.39 -10.05 1.10
N PHE A 107 0.78 -10.41 -0.12
CA PHE A 107 2.10 -10.96 -0.40
C PHE A 107 3.23 -9.95 -0.13
N VAL A 108 3.06 -8.69 -0.53
CA VAL A 108 4.03 -7.62 -0.27
C VAL A 108 4.14 -7.37 1.23
N GLU A 109 3.02 -7.27 1.95
CA GLU A 109 2.99 -7.06 3.40
C GLU A 109 3.74 -8.18 4.14
N LYS A 110 3.46 -9.44 3.81
CA LYS A 110 4.14 -10.60 4.40
C LYS A 110 5.66 -10.58 4.15
N ASN A 111 6.08 -10.23 2.93
CA ASN A 111 7.50 -10.14 2.58
C ASN A 111 8.20 -8.99 3.32
N LEU A 112 7.55 -7.84 3.45
CA LEU A 112 8.09 -6.70 4.20
C LEU A 112 8.24 -7.05 5.68
N ASN A 113 7.22 -7.67 6.30
CA ASN A 113 7.30 -8.13 7.68
C ASN A 113 8.45 -9.12 7.90
N THR A 114 8.60 -10.10 6.99
CA THR A 114 9.71 -11.07 7.05
C THR A 114 11.08 -10.39 6.95
N LYS A 115 11.23 -9.39 6.07
CA LYS A 115 12.48 -8.62 5.95
C LYS A 115 12.78 -7.79 7.20
N ILE A 116 11.75 -7.15 7.78
CA ILE A 116 11.87 -6.37 9.01
C ILE A 116 12.31 -7.28 10.17
N ASP A 117 11.69 -8.45 10.32
CA ASP A 117 12.07 -9.43 11.35
C ASP A 117 13.50 -9.94 11.15
N GLY A 118 13.89 -10.20 9.90
CA GLY A 118 15.26 -10.57 9.55
C GLY A 118 16.28 -9.50 9.97
N LEU A 119 16.02 -8.23 9.65
CA LEU A 119 16.87 -7.11 10.04
C LEU A 119 16.94 -6.95 11.57
N LYS A 120 15.80 -7.08 12.26
CA LYS A 120 15.75 -7.02 13.72
C LYS A 120 16.63 -8.11 14.36
N ASN A 121 16.56 -9.33 13.85
CA ASN A 121 17.39 -10.43 14.33
C ASN A 121 18.88 -10.19 14.07
N GLU A 122 19.25 -9.69 12.89
CA GLU A 122 20.63 -9.35 12.56
C GLU A 122 21.19 -8.25 13.48
N PHE A 123 20.40 -7.20 13.75
CA PHE A 123 20.77 -6.14 14.67
C PHE A 123 20.94 -6.65 16.11
N ASN A 124 20.03 -7.48 16.60
CA ASN A 124 20.15 -8.09 17.93
C ASN A 124 21.42 -8.94 18.03
N ALA A 125 21.71 -9.78 17.03
CA ALA A 125 22.93 -10.60 17.02
C ALA A 125 24.21 -9.73 17.02
N LYS A 126 24.21 -8.60 16.30
CA LYS A 126 25.31 -7.64 16.33
C LYS A 126 25.48 -6.98 17.71
N ILE A 127 24.38 -6.63 18.38
CA ILE A 127 24.39 -6.08 19.74
C ILE A 127 24.95 -7.12 20.73
N ASP A 128 24.47 -8.35 20.69
CA ASP A 128 24.97 -9.44 21.55
C ASP A 128 26.46 -9.71 21.34
N GLY A 129 26.91 -9.67 20.08
CA GLY A 129 28.33 -9.77 19.73
C GLY A 129 29.16 -8.61 20.27
N LEU A 130 28.63 -7.38 20.26
CA LEU A 130 29.29 -6.22 20.87
C LEU A 130 29.35 -6.34 22.40
N ASN A 131 28.27 -6.76 23.06
CA ASN A 131 28.23 -6.99 24.50
C ASN A 131 29.29 -8.01 24.93
N THR A 132 29.39 -9.13 24.21
CA THR A 132 30.41 -10.17 24.47
C THR A 132 31.84 -9.62 24.35
N LYS A 133 32.10 -8.76 23.36
CA LYS A 133 33.40 -8.11 23.19
C LYS A 133 33.70 -7.13 24.33
N ILE A 134 32.71 -6.35 24.74
CA ILE A 134 32.81 -5.43 25.88
C ILE A 134 33.13 -6.21 27.16
N ASP A 135 32.40 -7.28 27.46
CA ASP A 135 32.64 -8.13 28.64
C ASP A 135 34.06 -8.71 28.65
N THR A 136 34.54 -9.12 27.48
CA THR A 136 35.91 -9.63 27.32
C THR A 136 36.95 -8.56 27.59
N VAL A 137 36.76 -7.34 27.05
CA VAL A 137 37.64 -6.20 27.31
C VAL A 137 37.62 -5.83 28.79
N GLU A 138 36.44 -5.77 29.42
CA GLU A 138 36.32 -5.47 30.85
C GLU A 138 37.05 -6.49 31.72
N LYS A 139 36.87 -7.79 31.43
CA LYS A 139 37.57 -8.87 32.15
C LYS A 139 39.09 -8.76 32.03
N ASN A 140 39.58 -8.46 30.83
CA ASN A 140 41.02 -8.29 30.59
C ASN A 140 41.56 -7.07 31.34
N LEU A 141 40.86 -5.93 31.28
CA LEU A 141 41.24 -4.72 32.02
C LEU A 141 41.24 -4.94 33.53
N ARG A 142 40.25 -5.67 34.08
CA ARG A 142 40.23 -6.05 35.51
C ARG A 142 41.44 -6.91 35.88
N LYS A 143 41.80 -7.88 35.03
CA LYS A 143 42.97 -8.74 35.23
C LYS A 143 44.27 -7.92 35.19
N ASP A 144 44.44 -7.06 34.19
CA ASP A 144 45.63 -6.23 34.04
C ASP A 144 45.78 -5.26 35.22
N MET A 145 44.68 -4.66 35.69
CA MET A 145 44.67 -3.83 36.89
C MET A 145 45.06 -4.60 38.15
N SER A 146 44.55 -5.82 38.33
CA SER A 146 44.90 -6.68 39.46
C SER A 146 46.39 -7.05 39.44
N ASN A 147 46.92 -7.41 38.26
CA ASN A 147 48.33 -7.74 38.09
C ASN A 147 49.22 -6.53 38.40
N LEU A 148 48.85 -5.35 37.90
CA LEU A 148 49.57 -4.11 38.17
C LEU A 148 49.58 -3.78 39.67
N ALA A 149 48.43 -3.90 40.34
CA ALA A 149 48.31 -3.68 41.78
C ALA A 149 49.19 -4.65 42.59
N GLN A 150 49.21 -5.94 42.22
CA GLN A 150 50.06 -6.94 42.85
C GLN A 150 51.55 -6.64 42.65
N ASN A 151 51.96 -6.30 41.42
CA ASN A 151 53.34 -5.95 41.11
C ASN A 151 53.82 -4.71 41.88
N LEU A 152 52.98 -3.68 41.97
CA LEU A 152 53.27 -2.47 42.75
C LEU A 152 53.42 -2.79 44.24
N LYS A 153 52.51 -3.59 44.80
CA LYS A 153 52.58 -4.04 46.19
C LYS A 153 53.86 -4.83 46.46
N GLN A 154 54.18 -5.81 45.62
CA GLN A 154 55.39 -6.61 45.76
C GLN A 154 56.66 -5.76 45.69
N ASN A 155 56.75 -4.83 44.74
CA ASN A 155 57.90 -3.93 44.62
C ASN A 155 58.07 -3.07 45.87
N LEU A 156 56.96 -2.55 46.42
CA LEU A 156 56.97 -1.76 47.64
C LEU A 156 57.41 -2.60 48.85
N ASP A 157 56.86 -3.80 49.01
CA ASP A 157 57.21 -4.74 50.08
C ASP A 157 58.69 -5.13 50.02
N GLU A 158 59.23 -5.39 48.82
CA GLU A 158 60.65 -5.69 48.60
C GLU A 158 61.54 -4.51 48.99
N LYS A 159 61.20 -3.29 48.55
CA LYS A 159 61.94 -2.07 48.91
C LYS A 159 61.91 -1.80 50.41
N LEU A 160 60.76 -1.97 51.07
CA LEU A 160 60.61 -1.79 52.51
C LEU A 160 61.49 -2.79 53.28
N LYS A 161 61.46 -4.08 52.91
CA LYS A 161 62.32 -5.12 53.53
C LYS A 161 63.81 -4.80 53.38
N ILE A 162 64.23 -4.35 52.20
CA ILE A 162 65.62 -3.93 51.96
C ILE A 162 66.00 -2.76 52.88
N HIS A 163 65.12 -1.76 52.98
CA HIS A 163 65.36 -0.59 53.83
C HIS A 163 65.40 -0.95 55.33
N GLU A 164 64.46 -1.77 55.81
CA GLU A 164 64.44 -2.28 57.19
C GLU A 164 65.73 -3.04 57.52
N LYS A 165 66.17 -3.95 56.64
CA LYS A 165 67.42 -4.69 56.81
C LYS A 165 68.63 -3.76 56.88
N PHE A 166 68.70 -2.75 56.03
CA PHE A 166 69.77 -1.75 56.03
C PHE A 166 69.81 -0.95 57.34
N LEU A 167 68.66 -0.50 57.84
CA LEU A 167 68.57 0.20 59.12
C LEU A 167 69.02 -0.67 60.30
N LEU A 168 68.58 -1.93 60.34
CA LEU A 168 68.99 -2.89 61.36
C LEU A 168 70.51 -3.14 61.34
N GLU A 169 71.11 -3.25 60.16
CA GLU A 169 72.56 -3.40 60.01
C GLU A 169 73.31 -2.16 60.53
N LYS A 170 72.86 -0.95 60.19
CA LYS A 170 73.43 0.31 60.71
C LYS A 170 73.32 0.44 62.23
N LEU A 171 72.19 0.07 62.81
CA LEU A 171 71.98 0.02 64.26
C LEU A 171 72.92 -0.97 64.93
N ASN A 172 73.08 -2.17 64.37
CA ASN A 172 73.96 -3.20 64.93
C ASN A 172 75.43 -2.77 64.89
N ILE A 173 75.89 -2.16 63.77
CA ILE A 173 77.23 -1.59 63.66
C ILE A 173 77.43 -0.49 64.73
N SER A 174 76.46 0.42 64.87
CA SER A 174 76.51 1.50 65.86
C SER A 174 76.59 0.96 67.29
N ASN A 175 75.78 -0.05 67.61
CA ASN A 175 75.80 -0.71 68.92
C ASN A 175 77.15 -1.39 69.19
N ARG A 176 77.73 -2.09 68.21
CA ARG A 176 79.08 -2.67 68.33
C ARG A 176 80.14 -1.61 68.61
N LEU A 177 80.08 -0.47 67.93
CA LEU A 177 80.99 0.66 68.16
C LEU A 177 80.83 1.24 69.58
N ILE A 178 79.59 1.46 70.05
CA ILE A 178 79.32 1.93 71.41
C ILE A 178 79.90 0.96 72.45
N ILE A 179 79.70 -0.34 72.26
CA ILE A 179 80.25 -1.38 73.15
C ILE A 179 81.78 -1.31 73.19
N ILE A 180 82.45 -1.22 72.04
CA ILE A 180 83.91 -1.08 71.96
C ILE A 180 84.40 0.18 72.68
N ILE A 181 83.73 1.32 72.45
CA ILE A 181 84.07 2.59 73.11
C ILE A 181 83.92 2.47 74.63
N THR A 182 82.81 1.89 75.08
CA THR A 182 82.47 1.81 76.52
C THR A 182 83.32 0.80 77.28
N ILE A 183 83.59 -0.38 76.69
CA ILE A 183 84.29 -1.48 77.37
C ILE A 183 85.80 -1.38 77.20
N ILE A 184 86.29 -0.95 76.03
CA ILE A 184 87.73 -1.00 75.73
C ILE A 184 88.35 0.38 75.85
N ILE A 185 87.82 1.35 75.10
CA ILE A 185 88.49 2.64 74.93
C ILE A 185 88.38 3.51 76.20
N ALA A 186 87.19 3.60 76.79
CA ALA A 186 86.96 4.44 77.96
C ALA A 186 87.81 4.02 79.19
N PRO A 187 87.92 2.72 79.57
CA PRO A 187 88.78 2.32 80.69
C PRO A 187 90.26 2.60 80.47
N ILE A 188 90.76 2.38 79.23
CA ILE A 188 92.16 2.67 78.88
C ILE A 188 92.45 4.17 79.00
N ALA A 189 91.55 5.02 78.49
CA ALA A 189 91.67 6.47 78.59
C ALA A 189 91.65 6.94 80.05
N ILE A 190 90.72 6.44 80.87
CA ILE A 190 90.62 6.75 82.31
C ILE A 190 91.91 6.34 83.03
N SER A 191 92.43 5.13 82.80
CA SER A 191 93.67 4.65 83.41
C SER A 191 94.89 5.51 83.02
N SER A 192 94.98 5.88 81.74
CA SER A 192 96.08 6.74 81.25
C SER A 192 96.04 8.13 81.88
N ILE A 193 94.86 8.74 82.00
CA ILE A 193 94.68 10.04 82.67
C ILE A 193 94.99 9.93 84.16
N ALA A 194 94.52 8.87 84.84
CA ALA A 194 94.83 8.62 86.25
C ALA A 194 96.34 8.50 86.49
N ASN A 195 97.08 7.81 85.60
CA ASN A 195 98.53 7.70 85.66
C ASN A 195 99.22 9.06 85.50
N ILE A 196 98.78 9.91 84.57
CA ILE A 196 99.31 11.26 84.39
C ILE A 196 99.06 12.12 85.63
N ILE A 197 97.84 12.12 86.16
CA ILE A 197 97.48 12.85 87.39
C ILE A 197 98.33 12.37 88.57
N THR A 198 98.48 11.06 88.76
CA THR A 198 99.32 10.48 89.83
C THR A 198 100.78 10.88 89.68
N SER A 199 101.32 10.89 88.45
CA SER A 199 102.69 11.34 88.16
C SER A 199 102.87 12.83 88.50
N ILE A 200 101.91 13.68 88.15
CA ILE A 200 101.92 15.10 88.50
C ILE A 200 101.87 15.29 90.02
N ILE A 201 100.94 14.62 90.73
CA ILE A 201 100.84 14.69 92.19
C ILE A 201 102.14 14.23 92.87
N ASN A 202 102.73 13.12 92.42
CA ASN A 202 104.00 12.61 92.97
C ASN A 202 105.18 13.54 92.64
N GLY A 203 105.18 14.19 91.48
CA GLY A 203 106.18 15.20 91.11
C GLY A 203 106.10 16.48 91.95
N PHE A 204 104.92 16.83 92.49
CA PHE A 204 104.74 17.94 93.43
C PHE A 204 105.07 17.59 94.88
N SER A 205 105.09 16.30 95.27
CA SER A 205 105.47 15.85 96.63
C SER A 205 106.98 15.64 96.83
N LYS A 206 107.82 16.20 95.95
CA LYS A 206 109.29 16.09 96.03
C LYS A 206 109.96 17.46 96.08
#